data_AF-A0A7X5JL69-F1
#
_entry.id   AF-A0A7X5JL69-F1
#
_cell.length_a   1.000
_cell.length_b   1.000
_cell.length_c   1.000
_cell.angle_alpha   90.00
_cell.angle_beta   90.00
_cell.angle_gamma   90.00
#
_symmetry.space_group_name_H-M   'P 1'
#
loop_
_entity.id
_entity.type
_entity.pdbx_description
1 polymer ?
#
loop_
_entity_poly.entity_id
_entity_poly.type
_entity_poly.pdbx_seq_one_letter_code
_entity_poly.pdbx_strand_id
1 'polypeptide(L)'
;MAKKIAAGTTHLVIDIPIGKTAKIHRFSEGEEVAKKFESLAHHFGIKVICDINETLEPAGRGIGPILEARDVLYVLEQKTDRPLRLEAKSLRLAGKLLDLCYKEKGNPPAGGGEDEARKILESGTALTKFQEIVKNQGGVHKITSDSLELAKNKFDVRSSTSGKIKDINNHNLNIVAKILGSPNDKKAGIYLLKKLDHSVSKNEHIFTLYSEDKYRLKEAEATLRNLPIFKIE
;
A
#
# COMPACT_ATOMS: atom_id res chain seq x y z
N MET A 1 4.35 -16.28 -12.57
CA MET A 1 4.09 -15.93 -13.98
C MET A 1 2.87 -16.63 -14.59
N ALA A 2 2.57 -17.90 -14.27
CA ALA A 2 1.46 -18.65 -14.89
C ALA A 2 0.14 -17.88 -15.05
N LYS A 3 -0.37 -17.25 -13.99
CA LYS A 3 -1.61 -16.45 -14.05
C LYS A 3 -1.55 -15.24 -15.00
N LYS A 4 -0.36 -14.64 -15.17
CA LYS A 4 -0.16 -13.48 -16.06
C LYS A 4 -0.09 -13.91 -17.53
N ILE A 5 0.55 -15.04 -17.79
CA ILE A 5 0.59 -15.67 -19.11
C ILE A 5 -0.83 -16.07 -19.54
N ALA A 6 -1.58 -16.75 -18.66
CA ALA A 6 -2.95 -17.15 -18.94
C ALA A 6 -3.90 -15.96 -19.22
N ALA A 7 -3.60 -14.79 -18.64
CA ALA A 7 -4.34 -13.56 -18.88
C ALA A 7 -3.91 -12.81 -20.16
N GLY A 8 -2.97 -13.35 -20.96
CA GLY A 8 -2.48 -12.70 -22.17
C GLY A 8 -1.66 -11.44 -21.93
N THR A 9 -1.00 -11.32 -20.77
CA THR A 9 -0.20 -10.13 -20.43
C THR A 9 1.01 -10.01 -21.36
N THR A 10 1.15 -8.88 -22.07
CA THR A 10 2.29 -8.58 -22.95
C THR A 10 3.39 -7.76 -22.26
N HIS A 11 3.00 -6.85 -21.37
CA HIS A 11 3.88 -5.96 -20.61
C HIS A 11 3.63 -6.10 -19.12
N LEU A 12 4.69 -6.17 -18.33
CA LEU A 12 4.59 -6.42 -16.90
C LEU A 12 5.61 -5.60 -16.11
N VAL A 13 5.16 -5.00 -15.00
CA VAL A 13 6.06 -4.47 -13.97
C VAL A 13 5.91 -5.34 -12.74
N ILE A 14 7.03 -5.77 -12.15
CA ILE A 14 7.07 -6.59 -10.94
C ILE A 14 7.67 -5.75 -9.81
N ASP A 15 6.85 -5.43 -8.82
CA ASP A 15 7.27 -4.78 -7.58
C ASP A 15 7.95 -5.81 -6.66
N ILE A 16 9.22 -5.57 -6.32
CA ILE A 16 10.05 -6.44 -5.48
C ILE A 16 10.46 -5.65 -4.23
N PRO A 17 9.60 -5.57 -3.22
CA PRO A 17 9.92 -4.87 -1.99
C PRO A 17 10.97 -5.65 -1.17
N ILE A 18 12.03 -4.96 -0.77
CA ILE A 18 13.04 -5.46 0.16
C ILE A 18 12.91 -4.76 1.52
N GLY A 19 13.20 -5.46 2.60
CA GLY A 19 13.21 -4.86 3.93
C GLY A 19 13.24 -5.89 5.04
N LYS A 20 13.54 -5.42 6.26
CA LYS A 20 13.72 -6.24 7.46
C LYS A 20 12.53 -7.16 7.78
N THR A 21 11.32 -6.76 7.40
CA THR A 21 10.07 -7.49 7.65
C THR A 21 9.38 -7.94 6.35
N ALA A 22 10.03 -7.75 5.20
CA ALA A 22 9.54 -8.19 3.90
C ALA A 22 9.90 -9.67 3.64
N LYS A 23 9.43 -10.23 2.53
CA LYS A 23 9.79 -11.60 2.14
C LYS A 23 11.24 -11.70 1.64
N ILE A 24 11.76 -10.60 1.12
CA ILE A 24 13.12 -10.48 0.61
C ILE A 24 13.83 -9.48 1.52
N HIS A 25 14.92 -9.89 2.15
CA HIS A 25 15.55 -9.09 3.20
C HIS A 25 16.74 -8.28 2.67
N ARG A 26 17.40 -8.80 1.62
CA ARG A 26 18.62 -8.22 1.05
C ARG A 26 18.43 -7.84 -0.40
N PHE A 27 19.13 -6.80 -0.83
CA PHE A 27 19.11 -6.36 -2.23
C PHE A 27 19.57 -7.45 -3.20
N SER A 28 20.64 -8.19 -2.86
CA SER A 28 21.16 -9.29 -3.68
C SER A 28 20.14 -10.41 -3.90
N GLU A 29 19.35 -10.76 -2.89
CA GLU A 29 18.23 -11.71 -3.02
C GLU A 29 17.15 -11.17 -3.96
N GLY A 30 16.89 -9.87 -3.91
CA GLY A 30 15.98 -9.19 -4.85
C GLY A 30 16.45 -9.29 -6.29
N GLU A 31 17.74 -9.13 -6.55
CA GLU A 31 18.34 -9.27 -7.89
C GLU A 31 18.24 -10.71 -8.42
N GLU A 32 18.45 -11.71 -7.57
CA GLU A 32 18.27 -13.11 -7.96
C GLU A 32 16.82 -13.41 -8.34
N VAL A 33 15.86 -12.87 -7.58
CA VAL A 33 14.43 -13.01 -7.88
C VAL A 33 14.08 -12.29 -9.19
N ALA A 34 14.58 -11.07 -9.40
CA ALA A 34 14.37 -10.31 -10.63
C ALA A 34 14.86 -11.08 -11.86
N LYS A 35 16.09 -11.60 -11.83
CA LYS A 35 16.68 -12.41 -12.91
C LYS A 35 15.82 -13.64 -13.27
N LYS A 36 15.26 -14.31 -12.25
CA LYS A 36 14.36 -15.45 -12.47
C LYS A 36 13.07 -15.04 -13.18
N PHE A 37 12.47 -13.91 -12.78
CA PHE A 37 11.27 -13.40 -13.45
C PHE A 37 11.54 -12.92 -14.87
N GLU A 38 12.67 -12.24 -15.10
CA GLU A 38 13.10 -11.78 -16.42
C GLU A 38 13.35 -12.94 -17.38
N SER A 39 14.10 -13.96 -16.92
CA SER A 39 14.32 -15.18 -17.68
C SER A 39 13.00 -15.84 -18.05
N LEU A 40 12.08 -15.99 -17.08
CA LEU A 40 10.79 -16.61 -17.34
C LEU A 40 9.93 -15.77 -18.29
N ALA A 41 9.86 -14.46 -18.12
CA ALA A 41 9.12 -13.56 -19.00
C ALA A 41 9.62 -13.61 -20.45
N HIS A 42 10.94 -13.68 -20.63
CA HIS A 42 11.57 -13.81 -21.95
C HIS A 42 11.09 -15.06 -22.70
N HIS A 43 11.01 -16.22 -22.03
CA HIS A 43 10.51 -17.46 -22.64
C HIS A 43 9.06 -17.37 -23.14
N PHE A 44 8.27 -16.47 -22.57
CA PHE A 44 6.87 -16.24 -22.96
C PHE A 44 6.68 -14.97 -23.79
N GLY A 45 7.76 -14.31 -24.23
CA GLY A 45 7.69 -13.07 -25.01
C GLY A 45 7.13 -11.87 -24.26
N ILE A 46 7.09 -11.91 -22.92
CA ILE A 46 6.55 -10.84 -22.08
C ILE A 46 7.66 -9.82 -21.81
N LYS A 47 7.41 -8.55 -22.12
CA LYS A 47 8.30 -7.44 -21.73
C LYS A 47 8.12 -7.17 -20.24
N VAL A 48 9.18 -7.29 -19.46
CA VAL A 48 9.12 -7.14 -18.01
C VAL A 48 10.13 -6.12 -17.50
N ILE A 49 9.73 -5.35 -16.49
CA ILE A 49 10.63 -4.56 -15.63
C ILE A 49 10.45 -5.04 -14.20
N CYS A 50 11.55 -5.42 -13.55
CA CYS A 50 11.59 -5.69 -12.12
C CYS A 50 11.98 -4.41 -11.36
N ASP A 51 11.20 -4.06 -10.34
CA ASP A 51 11.39 -2.89 -9.52
C ASP A 51 11.78 -3.29 -8.10
N ILE A 52 13.09 -3.40 -7.86
CA ILE A 52 13.62 -3.67 -6.52
C ILE A 52 13.63 -2.38 -5.72
N ASN A 53 12.90 -2.34 -4.61
CA ASN A 53 12.73 -1.12 -3.82
C ASN A 53 12.70 -1.40 -2.32
N GLU A 54 13.30 -0.52 -1.53
CA GLU A 54 13.29 -0.65 -0.07
C GLU A 54 11.95 -0.21 0.52
N THR A 55 11.37 -1.05 1.39
CA THR A 55 10.11 -0.82 2.08
C THR A 55 10.33 -0.85 3.59
N LEU A 56 10.51 0.33 4.18
CA LEU A 56 10.74 0.51 5.62
C LEU A 56 9.44 0.60 6.43
N GLU A 57 8.35 1.02 5.81
CA GLU A 57 7.05 1.23 6.45
C GLU A 57 5.92 0.96 5.45
N PRO A 58 4.65 0.85 5.90
CA PRO A 58 3.52 0.73 4.98
C PRO A 58 3.45 1.95 4.07
N ALA A 59 3.13 1.76 2.78
CA ALA A 59 3.03 2.90 1.86
C ALA A 59 1.87 3.84 2.21
N GLY A 60 0.76 3.26 2.69
CA GLY A 60 -0.40 3.95 3.22
C GLY A 60 -0.34 4.19 4.73
N ARG A 61 -1.45 4.69 5.27
CA ARG A 61 -1.77 4.78 6.70
C ARG A 61 -2.66 3.64 7.18
N GLY A 62 -3.53 3.12 6.31
CA GLY A 62 -4.44 2.02 6.58
C GLY A 62 -3.80 0.65 6.40
N ILE A 63 -4.08 -0.25 7.35
CA ILE A 63 -3.80 -1.67 7.27
C ILE A 63 -5.12 -2.41 7.46
N GLY A 64 -5.56 -3.16 6.46
CA GLY A 64 -6.85 -3.84 6.44
C GLY A 64 -7.79 -3.30 5.35
N PRO A 65 -8.75 -4.11 4.87
CA PRO A 65 -9.36 -3.90 3.55
C PRO A 65 -10.02 -2.54 3.36
N ILE A 66 -10.87 -2.11 4.30
CA ILE A 66 -11.58 -0.82 4.16
C ILE A 66 -10.63 0.38 4.31
N LEU A 67 -9.61 0.25 5.17
CA LEU A 67 -8.65 1.31 5.46
C LEU A 67 -7.69 1.50 4.29
N GLU A 68 -7.25 0.40 3.67
CA GLU A 68 -6.45 0.42 2.44
C GLU A 68 -7.25 0.98 1.26
N ALA A 69 -8.52 0.60 1.13
CA ALA A 69 -9.41 1.18 0.11
C ALA A 69 -9.58 2.70 0.29
N ARG A 70 -9.69 3.16 1.54
CA ARG A 70 -9.75 4.59 1.88
C ARG A 70 -8.48 5.33 1.49
N ASP A 71 -7.30 4.77 1.76
CA ASP A 71 -6.03 5.36 1.34
C ASP A 71 -5.92 5.48 -0.18
N VAL A 72 -6.35 4.46 -0.93
CA VAL A 72 -6.38 4.49 -2.40
C VAL A 72 -7.31 5.59 -2.89
N LEU A 73 -8.50 5.73 -2.31
CA LEU A 73 -9.43 6.80 -2.65
C LEU A 73 -8.87 8.18 -2.30
N TYR A 74 -8.20 8.36 -1.16
CA TYR A 74 -7.51 9.61 -0.82
C TYR A 74 -6.50 10.01 -1.89
N VAL A 75 -5.75 9.05 -2.44
CA VAL A 75 -4.81 9.31 -3.54
C VAL A 75 -5.55 9.67 -4.82
N LEU A 76 -6.54 8.87 -5.24
CA LEU A 76 -7.28 9.10 -6.49
C LEU A 76 -8.09 10.41 -6.46
N GLU A 77 -8.62 10.79 -5.31
CA GLU A 77 -9.37 12.04 -5.09
C GLU A 77 -8.46 13.25 -4.85
N GLN A 78 -7.13 13.06 -4.83
CA GLN A 78 -6.14 14.11 -4.58
C GLN A 78 -6.40 14.90 -3.28
N LYS A 79 -6.87 14.21 -2.23
CA LYS A 79 -7.07 14.83 -0.90
C LYS A 79 -5.76 15.40 -0.36
N THR A 80 -5.83 16.49 0.40
CA THR A 80 -4.63 17.17 0.95
C THR A 80 -3.83 16.28 1.90
N ASP A 81 -4.51 15.43 2.67
CA ASP A 81 -3.91 14.57 3.69
C ASP A 81 -3.64 13.13 3.21
N ARG A 82 -3.69 12.90 1.89
CA ARG A 82 -3.45 11.59 1.26
C ARG A 82 -2.05 11.03 1.57
N PRO A 83 -1.88 9.70 1.57
CA PRO A 83 -0.58 9.08 1.79
C PRO A 83 0.36 9.28 0.60
N LEU A 84 1.24 10.30 0.67
CA LEU A 84 2.17 10.66 -0.41
C LEU A 84 3.13 9.53 -0.80
N ARG A 85 3.52 8.64 0.13
CA ARG A 85 4.36 7.48 -0.20
C ARG A 85 3.62 6.45 -1.08
N LEU A 86 2.33 6.24 -0.82
CA LEU A 86 1.48 5.39 -1.67
C LEU A 86 1.32 6.00 -3.05
N GLU A 87 1.09 7.32 -3.12
CA GLU A 87 1.04 8.06 -4.39
C GLU A 87 2.35 7.92 -5.18
N ALA A 88 3.49 8.25 -4.56
CA ALA A 88 4.80 8.17 -5.21
C ALA A 88 5.10 6.75 -5.71
N LYS A 89 4.83 5.72 -4.90
CA LYS A 89 5.00 4.32 -5.32
C LYS A 89 4.09 3.98 -6.50
N SER A 90 2.83 4.41 -6.48
CA SER A 90 1.86 4.14 -7.55
C SER A 90 2.26 4.81 -8.86
N LEU A 91 2.68 6.08 -8.81
CA LEU A 91 3.17 6.83 -9.96
C LEU A 91 4.43 6.20 -10.55
N ARG A 92 5.38 5.81 -9.71
CA ARG A 92 6.62 5.14 -10.14
C ARG A 92 6.35 3.82 -10.85
N LEU A 93 5.44 2.98 -10.33
CA LEU A 93 5.09 1.70 -10.95
C LEU A 93 4.27 1.89 -12.23
N ALA A 94 3.29 2.81 -12.22
CA ALA A 94 2.50 3.14 -13.40
C ALA A 94 3.39 3.74 -14.50
N GLY A 95 4.32 4.61 -14.16
CA GLY A 95 5.26 5.22 -15.09
C GLY A 95 6.13 4.20 -15.80
N LYS A 96 6.72 3.24 -15.06
CA LYS A 96 7.46 2.11 -15.65
C LYS A 96 6.62 1.32 -16.65
N LEU A 97 5.34 1.10 -16.35
CA LEU A 97 4.44 0.39 -17.25
C LEU A 97 4.08 1.21 -18.50
N LEU A 98 3.86 2.52 -18.33
CA LEU A 98 3.61 3.45 -19.44
C LEU A 98 4.83 3.54 -20.35
N ASP A 99 6.03 3.67 -19.80
CA ASP A 99 7.28 3.70 -20.57
C ASP A 99 7.45 2.44 -21.42
N LEU A 100 7.20 1.27 -20.84
CA LEU A 100 7.19 0.01 -21.58
C LEU A 100 6.23 0.05 -22.77
N CYS A 101 4.98 0.45 -22.54
CA CYS A 101 3.94 0.48 -23.56
C CYS A 101 4.20 1.53 -24.66
N TYR A 102 4.64 2.73 -24.29
CA TYR A 102 4.88 3.82 -25.23
C TYR A 102 6.14 3.60 -26.07
N LYS A 103 7.17 2.99 -25.48
CA LYS A 103 8.39 2.62 -26.21
C LYS A 103 8.09 1.64 -27.33
N GLU A 104 7.23 0.65 -27.10
CA GLU A 104 6.82 -0.30 -28.15
C GLU A 104 6.05 0.39 -29.28
N LYS A 105 5.23 1.40 -28.95
CA LYS A 105 4.48 2.20 -29.93
C LYS A 105 5.32 3.26 -30.66
N GLY A 106 6.59 3.46 -30.27
CA GLY A 106 7.44 4.51 -30.85
C GLY A 106 6.99 5.93 -30.53
N ASN A 107 6.21 6.13 -29.46
CA ASN A 107 5.67 7.43 -29.07
C ASN A 107 5.85 7.70 -27.57
N PRO A 108 7.10 7.82 -27.06
CA PRO A 108 7.35 8.08 -25.65
C PRO A 108 6.88 9.48 -25.24
N PRO A 109 6.24 9.65 -24.07
CA PRO A 109 5.91 10.97 -23.55
C PRO A 109 7.19 11.77 -23.27
N ALA A 110 7.16 13.08 -23.53
CA ALA A 110 8.34 13.95 -23.43
C ALA A 110 8.95 14.00 -22.01
N GLY A 111 8.14 13.85 -20.96
CA GLY A 111 8.58 13.80 -19.56
C GLY A 111 8.79 12.38 -19.01
N GLY A 112 8.65 11.35 -19.83
CA GLY A 112 8.64 9.95 -19.39
C GLY A 112 7.32 9.51 -18.74
N GLY A 113 7.23 8.22 -18.43
CA GLY A 113 5.98 7.60 -18.01
C GLY A 113 5.49 8.06 -16.64
N GLU A 114 6.39 8.39 -15.70
CA GLU A 114 5.96 8.86 -14.37
C GLU A 114 5.27 10.23 -14.43
N ASP A 115 5.78 11.16 -15.25
CA ASP A 115 5.15 12.45 -15.50
C ASP A 115 3.77 12.29 -16.17
N GLU A 116 3.65 11.35 -17.11
CA GLU A 116 2.36 11.05 -17.73
C GLU A 116 1.37 10.43 -16.72
N ALA A 117 1.82 9.49 -15.88
CA ALA A 117 1.02 8.93 -14.80
C ALA A 117 0.55 10.02 -13.82
N ARG A 118 1.42 11.00 -13.53
CA ARG A 118 1.10 12.14 -12.66
C ARG A 118 0.01 13.00 -13.25
N LYS A 119 0.12 13.37 -14.54
CA LYS A 119 -0.94 14.12 -15.25
C LYS A 119 -2.27 13.38 -15.22
N ILE A 120 -2.28 12.06 -15.44
CA ILE A 120 -3.50 11.22 -15.40
C ILE A 120 -4.13 11.19 -14.00
N LEU A 121 -3.30 11.19 -12.96
CA LEU A 121 -3.77 11.24 -11.58
C LEU A 121 -4.35 12.62 -11.23
N GLU A 122 -3.58 13.68 -11.48
CA GLU A 122 -3.93 15.07 -11.13
C GLU A 122 -5.12 15.61 -11.94
N SER A 123 -5.32 15.12 -13.18
CA SER A 123 -6.49 15.47 -13.99
C SER A 123 -7.79 14.82 -13.53
N GLY A 124 -7.74 13.85 -12.61
CA GLY A 124 -8.89 13.04 -12.19
C GLY A 124 -9.27 11.94 -13.19
N THR A 125 -8.51 11.75 -14.27
CA THR A 125 -8.74 10.66 -15.23
C THR A 125 -8.59 9.29 -14.55
N ALA A 126 -7.61 9.12 -13.67
CA ALA A 126 -7.43 7.90 -12.89
C ALA A 126 -8.65 7.55 -12.02
N LEU A 127 -9.20 8.54 -11.29
CA LEU A 127 -10.39 8.37 -10.46
C LEU A 127 -11.61 7.99 -11.29
N THR A 128 -11.83 8.68 -12.40
CA THR A 128 -12.94 8.39 -13.33
C THR A 128 -12.86 6.95 -13.82
N LYS A 129 -11.66 6.51 -14.23
CA LYS A 129 -11.45 5.14 -14.70
C LYS A 129 -11.63 4.10 -13.60
N PHE A 130 -11.20 4.40 -12.39
CA PHE A 130 -11.46 3.54 -11.22
C PHE A 130 -12.96 3.38 -10.97
N GLN A 131 -13.73 4.47 -11.01
CA GLN A 131 -15.19 4.41 -10.83
C GLN A 131 -15.91 3.62 -11.93
N GLU A 132 -15.42 3.67 -13.17
CA GLU A 132 -15.90 2.78 -14.25
C GLU A 132 -15.63 1.31 -13.93
N ILE A 133 -14.42 0.97 -13.45
CA ILE A 133 -14.06 -0.39 -13.05
C ILE A 133 -14.98 -0.89 -11.93
N VAL A 134 -15.19 -0.08 -10.89
CA VAL A 134 -16.09 -0.41 -9.77
C VAL A 134 -17.50 -0.68 -10.28
N LYS A 135 -18.04 0.19 -11.15
CA LYS A 135 -19.37 0.02 -11.76
C LYS A 135 -19.46 -1.28 -12.56
N ASN A 136 -18.45 -1.58 -13.37
CA ASN A 136 -18.43 -2.80 -14.20
C ASN A 136 -18.33 -4.09 -13.38
N GLN A 137 -17.85 -4.01 -12.13
CA GLN A 137 -17.83 -5.13 -11.17
C GLN A 137 -19.10 -5.21 -10.31
N GLY A 138 -20.12 -4.39 -10.58
CA GLY A 138 -21.38 -4.34 -9.81
C GLY A 138 -21.28 -3.58 -8.48
N GLY A 139 -20.20 -2.83 -8.27
CA GLY A 139 -20.04 -1.98 -7.09
C GLY A 139 -20.84 -0.68 -7.16
N VAL A 140 -20.88 0.03 -6.03
CA VAL A 140 -21.55 1.34 -5.93
C VAL A 140 -20.79 2.37 -6.76
N HIS A 141 -21.46 2.93 -7.76
CA HIS A 141 -20.90 3.99 -8.58
C HIS A 141 -20.75 5.28 -7.73
N LYS A 142 -19.59 5.93 -7.83
CA LYS A 142 -19.21 7.14 -7.04
C LYS A 142 -18.99 6.90 -5.54
N ILE A 143 -18.45 5.74 -5.17
CA ILE A 143 -17.87 5.56 -3.83
C ILE A 143 -16.76 6.59 -3.61
N THR A 144 -16.76 7.24 -2.45
CA THR A 144 -15.74 8.20 -2.04
C THR A 144 -15.04 7.73 -0.78
N SER A 145 -13.86 8.28 -0.49
CA SER A 145 -13.12 7.96 0.73
C SER A 145 -13.94 8.18 2.02
N ASP A 146 -14.81 9.18 2.00
CA ASP A 146 -15.61 9.61 3.14
C ASP A 146 -16.89 8.77 3.30
N SER A 147 -17.31 8.09 2.23
CA SER A 147 -18.46 7.17 2.24
C SER A 147 -18.12 5.79 2.83
N LEU A 148 -16.83 5.48 3.04
CA LEU A 148 -16.40 4.19 3.55
C LEU A 148 -16.65 4.08 5.06
N GLU A 149 -17.53 3.16 5.44
CA GLU A 149 -17.82 2.88 6.85
C GLU A 149 -16.72 2.03 7.49
N LEU A 150 -16.11 2.57 8.54
CA LEU A 150 -15.16 1.85 9.39
C LEU A 150 -15.87 1.01 10.45
N ALA A 151 -15.13 0.15 11.15
CA ALA A 151 -15.69 -0.65 12.23
C ALA A 151 -16.18 0.23 13.39
N LYS A 152 -17.27 -0.22 14.03
CA LYS A 152 -17.90 0.52 15.13
C LYS A 152 -17.02 0.61 16.37
N ASN A 153 -16.28 -0.44 16.70
CA ASN A 153 -15.41 -0.44 17.86
C ASN A 153 -14.02 0.02 17.43
N LYS A 154 -13.48 0.97 18.18
CA LYS A 154 -12.14 1.49 17.97
C LYS A 154 -11.40 1.68 19.30
N PHE A 155 -10.08 1.61 19.23
CA PHE A 155 -9.20 1.91 20.36
C PHE A 155 -8.04 2.79 19.89
N ASP A 156 -7.93 3.98 20.46
CA ASP A 156 -6.88 4.94 20.13
C ASP A 156 -5.64 4.66 20.96
N VAL A 157 -4.57 4.24 20.30
CA VAL A 157 -3.30 3.91 20.96
C VAL A 157 -2.47 5.17 21.11
N ARG A 158 -2.04 5.43 22.34
CA ARG A 158 -1.24 6.60 22.71
C ARG A 158 0.21 6.22 22.99
N SER A 159 1.14 7.11 22.66
CA SER A 159 2.57 6.90 22.93
C SER A 159 2.84 6.92 24.42
N SER A 160 3.62 5.96 24.93
CA SER A 160 4.06 5.93 26.33
C SER A 160 5.21 6.90 26.62
N THR A 161 5.93 7.35 25.59
CA THR A 161 7.12 8.20 25.68
C THR A 161 7.09 9.31 24.64
N SER A 162 7.89 10.36 24.86
CA SER A 162 8.20 11.33 23.81
C SER A 162 9.44 10.88 23.05
N GLY A 163 9.55 11.24 21.77
CA GLY A 163 10.71 10.93 20.93
C GLY A 163 10.38 10.98 19.45
N LYS A 164 11.21 10.36 18.62
CA LYS A 164 11.03 10.23 17.18
C LYS A 164 10.82 8.76 16.81
N ILE A 165 9.87 8.47 15.92
CA ILE A 165 9.66 7.10 15.42
C ILE A 165 10.81 6.73 14.49
N LYS A 166 11.57 5.68 14.85
CA LYS A 166 12.76 5.22 14.14
C LYS A 166 12.58 3.90 13.41
N ASP A 167 11.58 3.12 13.79
CA ASP A 167 11.25 1.86 13.12
C ASP A 167 9.75 1.59 13.22
N ILE A 168 9.20 0.96 12.19
CA ILE A 168 7.82 0.49 12.13
C ILE A 168 7.85 -1.00 11.79
N ASN A 169 7.43 -1.84 12.74
CA ASN A 169 7.44 -3.28 12.56
C ASN A 169 6.21 -3.75 11.77
N ASN A 170 6.36 -3.91 10.45
CA ASN A 170 5.28 -4.38 9.57
C ASN A 170 4.82 -5.81 9.87
N HIS A 171 5.68 -6.65 10.42
CA HIS A 171 5.29 -8.00 10.82
C HIS A 171 4.30 -7.96 11.99
N ASN A 172 4.61 -7.15 13.02
CA ASN A 172 3.74 -6.95 14.17
C ASN A 172 2.43 -6.25 13.76
N LEU A 173 2.48 -5.26 12.87
CA LEU A 173 1.27 -4.65 12.29
C LEU A 173 0.34 -5.70 11.67
N ASN A 174 0.88 -6.61 10.87
CA ASN A 174 0.11 -7.67 10.22
C ASN A 174 -0.49 -8.67 11.23
N ILE A 175 0.24 -9.02 12.29
CA ILE A 175 -0.28 -9.89 13.34
C ILE A 175 -1.45 -9.21 14.06
N VAL A 176 -1.26 -7.96 14.51
CA VAL A 176 -2.29 -7.21 15.24
C VAL A 176 -3.54 -7.00 14.36
N ALA A 177 -3.36 -6.66 13.08
CA ALA A 177 -4.47 -6.56 12.14
C ALA A 177 -5.26 -7.87 11.99
N LYS A 178 -4.58 -9.03 12.00
CA LYS A 178 -5.23 -10.34 11.97
C LYS A 178 -6.03 -10.64 13.23
N ILE A 179 -5.48 -10.30 14.40
CA ILE A 179 -6.19 -10.44 15.69
C ILE A 179 -7.49 -9.62 15.64
N LEU A 180 -7.42 -8.37 15.14
CA LEU A 180 -8.59 -7.51 14.96
C LEU A 180 -9.66 -8.07 14.02
N GLY A 181 -9.31 -9.04 13.16
CA GLY A 181 -10.24 -9.72 12.24
C GLY A 181 -9.97 -9.51 10.75
N SER A 182 -8.99 -8.66 10.41
CA SER A 182 -8.56 -8.49 9.02
C SER A 182 -7.89 -9.78 8.50
N PRO A 183 -8.08 -10.17 7.23
CA PRO A 183 -8.85 -9.49 6.18
C PRO A 183 -10.30 -10.01 6.03
N ASN A 184 -10.76 -10.90 6.91
CA ASN A 184 -12.09 -11.51 6.79
C ASN A 184 -13.18 -10.50 7.19
N ASP A 185 -12.99 -9.83 8.33
CA ASP A 185 -13.70 -8.59 8.63
C ASP A 185 -13.06 -7.47 7.80
N LYS A 186 -13.82 -6.96 6.82
CA LYS A 186 -13.36 -5.90 5.92
C LYS A 186 -13.21 -4.56 6.62
N LYS A 187 -13.94 -4.34 7.72
CA LYS A 187 -13.95 -3.09 8.48
C LYS A 187 -12.86 -3.07 9.55
N ALA A 188 -12.31 -4.22 9.92
CA ALA A 188 -11.21 -4.35 10.87
C ALA A 188 -9.86 -3.93 10.28
N GLY A 189 -9.00 -3.39 11.14
CA GLY A 189 -7.65 -2.97 10.74
C GLY A 189 -7.01 -1.94 11.66
N ILE A 190 -5.89 -1.38 11.22
CA ILE A 190 -5.10 -0.38 11.95
C ILE A 190 -4.97 0.86 11.08
N TYR A 191 -5.20 2.04 11.64
CA TYR A 191 -4.96 3.31 10.98
C TYR A 191 -3.82 4.06 11.66
N LEU A 192 -2.72 4.30 10.93
CA LEU A 192 -1.53 4.98 11.44
C LEU A 192 -1.69 6.50 11.33
N LEU A 193 -1.67 7.20 12.47
CA LEU A 193 -1.60 8.67 12.51
C LEU A 193 -0.17 9.18 12.39
N LYS A 194 0.79 8.36 12.83
CA LYS A 194 2.22 8.67 12.78
C LYS A 194 2.96 7.69 11.89
N LYS A 195 4.01 8.19 11.23
CA LYS A 195 4.83 7.48 10.24
C LYS A 195 6.29 7.56 10.65
N LEU A 196 7.15 6.88 9.91
CA LEU A 196 8.59 6.90 10.13
C LEU A 196 9.08 8.36 10.19
N ASP A 197 10.03 8.64 11.08
CA ASP A 197 10.59 9.96 11.34
C ASP A 197 9.64 11.03 11.89
N HIS A 198 8.38 10.70 12.20
CA HIS A 198 7.52 11.66 12.91
C HIS A 198 7.94 11.77 14.39
N SER A 199 7.95 12.99 14.91
CA SER A 199 8.05 13.23 16.35
C SER A 199 6.71 12.95 17.04
N VAL A 200 6.80 12.40 18.25
CA VAL A 200 5.68 12.07 19.11
C VAL A 200 5.94 12.56 20.53
N SER A 201 4.89 13.05 21.19
CA SER A 201 4.90 13.38 22.61
C SER A 201 4.33 12.23 23.43
N LYS A 202 4.74 12.13 24.70
CA LYS A 202 4.09 11.24 25.67
C LYS A 202 2.58 11.52 25.70
N ASN A 203 1.79 10.45 25.69
CA ASN A 203 0.33 10.42 25.60
C ASN A 203 -0.27 10.94 24.28
N GLU A 204 0.54 11.22 23.25
CA GLU A 204 0.03 11.58 21.93
C GLU A 204 -0.61 10.38 21.23
N HIS A 205 -1.71 10.60 20.49
CA HIS A 205 -2.38 9.56 19.71
C HIS A 205 -1.54 9.21 18.47
N ILE A 206 -1.14 7.96 18.34
CA ILE A 206 -0.17 7.51 17.34
C ILE A 206 -0.76 6.57 16.28
N PHE A 207 -1.75 5.75 16.63
CA PHE A 207 -2.54 4.94 15.69
C PHE A 207 -3.85 4.47 16.34
N THR A 208 -4.85 4.14 15.52
CA THR A 208 -6.15 3.60 15.96
C THR A 208 -6.30 2.14 15.52
N LEU A 209 -6.80 1.30 16.42
CA LEU A 209 -7.26 -0.05 16.12
C LEU A 209 -8.76 -0.05 15.81
N TYR A 210 -9.20 -0.82 14.82
CA TYR A 210 -10.60 -0.99 14.42
C TYR A 210 -10.98 -2.47 14.39
N SER A 211 -12.15 -2.83 14.92
CA SER A 211 -12.71 -4.19 14.83
C SER A 211 -14.23 -4.19 15.00
N GLU A 212 -14.96 -5.05 14.29
CA GLU A 212 -16.39 -5.27 14.58
C GLU A 212 -16.62 -6.07 15.88
N ASP A 213 -15.58 -6.71 16.41
CA ASP A 213 -15.65 -7.53 17.63
C ASP A 213 -14.88 -6.87 18.80
N LYS A 214 -15.61 -6.57 19.89
CA LYS A 214 -15.05 -5.96 21.10
C LYS A 214 -14.02 -6.85 21.81
N TYR A 215 -14.16 -8.18 21.74
CA TYR A 215 -13.23 -9.10 22.36
C TYR A 215 -11.90 -9.13 21.61
N ARG A 216 -11.96 -9.19 20.27
CA ARG A 216 -10.77 -9.08 19.41
C ARG A 216 -10.05 -7.76 19.59
N LEU A 217 -10.79 -6.66 19.74
CA LEU A 217 -10.21 -5.34 20.02
C LEU A 217 -9.43 -5.34 21.35
N LYS A 218 -10.00 -5.90 22.41
CA LYS A 218 -9.32 -6.03 23.73
C LYS A 218 -8.10 -6.95 23.66
N GLU A 219 -8.19 -8.04 22.92
CA GLU A 219 -7.06 -8.96 22.72
C GLU A 219 -5.91 -8.28 21.97
N ALA A 220 -6.22 -7.53 20.91
CA ALA A 220 -5.26 -6.75 20.16
C ALA A 220 -4.58 -5.69 21.04
N GLU A 221 -5.35 -4.95 21.85
CA GLU A 221 -4.81 -3.99 22.84
C GLU A 221 -3.83 -4.67 23.80
N ALA A 222 -4.22 -5.80 24.40
CA ALA A 222 -3.37 -6.52 25.33
C ALA A 222 -2.06 -7.03 24.68
N THR A 223 -2.14 -7.41 23.41
CA THR A 223 -1.03 -7.98 22.62
C THR A 223 0.05 -6.93 22.28
N LEU A 224 -0.33 -5.66 22.14
CA LEU A 224 0.62 -4.57 21.81
C LEU A 224 1.78 -4.45 22.81
N ARG A 225 1.59 -4.89 24.06
CA ARG A 225 2.65 -4.93 25.08
C ARG A 225 3.82 -5.84 24.68
N ASN A 226 3.52 -6.94 23.99
CA ASN A 226 4.51 -7.94 23.59
C ASN A 226 4.94 -7.76 22.12
N LEU A 227 4.09 -7.14 21.30
CA LEU A 227 4.34 -6.88 19.88
C LEU A 227 4.38 -5.37 19.59
N PRO A 228 5.45 -4.66 20.01
CA PRO A 228 5.56 -3.23 19.76
C PRO A 228 5.58 -2.96 18.25
N ILE A 229 4.72 -2.05 17.81
CA ILE A 229 4.63 -1.62 16.39
C ILE A 229 5.68 -0.54 16.09
N PHE A 230 5.87 0.42 16.99
CA PHE A 230 6.83 1.52 16.82
C PHE A 230 8.03 1.35 17.74
N LYS A 231 9.21 1.68 17.21
CA LYS A 231 10.40 1.99 18.01
C LYS A 231 10.53 3.50 18.10
N ILE A 232 10.48 4.05 19.31
CA ILE A 232 10.58 5.49 19.58
C ILE A 232 11.90 5.72 20.32
N GLU A 233 12.70 6.65 19.80
CA GLU A 233 14.00 7.06 20.35
C GLU A 233 14.04 8.57 20.62
#